data_AF-A0A7X6MYU2-F1
#
_entry.id   AF-A0A7X6MYU2-F1
#
_cell.length_a   1.000
_cell.length_b   1.000
_cell.length_c   1.000
_cell.angle_alpha   90.00
_cell.angle_beta   90.00
_cell.angle_gamma   90.00
#
_symmetry.space_group_name_H-M   'P 1'
#
loop_
_entity.id
_entity.type
_entity.pdbx_description
1 polymer ?
#
loop_
_entity_poly.entity_id
_entity_poly.type
_entity_poly.pdbx_seq_one_letter_code
_entity_poly.pdbx_strand_id
1 'polypeptide(L)'
;MTNHLDDVRKNIDQIDRDLVSLLEQRMTFVRQVIAYKQQERLPILDQERELAVLDKVEQLVQQDDYRETIIKTFSDIMRHSRDYQAQQLRAKDL
;
A
#
# COMPACT_ATOMS: atom_id res chain seq x y z
N MET A 1 30.54 14.63 18.13
CA MET A 1 30.22 13.19 18.11
C MET A 1 28.89 13.06 17.40
N THR A 2 28.89 12.55 16.17
CA THR A 2 27.65 12.18 15.47
C THR A 2 27.02 11.02 16.24
N ASN A 3 25.78 11.19 16.66
CA ASN A 3 25.04 10.18 17.40
C ASN A 3 24.66 9.08 16.40
N HIS A 4 25.16 7.86 16.57
CA HIS A 4 24.90 6.73 15.67
C HIS A 4 23.40 6.54 15.36
N LEU A 5 22.54 6.88 16.33
CA LEU A 5 21.08 6.90 16.16
C LEU A 5 20.61 7.90 15.09
N ASP A 6 21.21 9.08 15.01
CA ASP A 6 20.83 10.11 14.04
C ASP A 6 21.21 9.70 12.62
N ASP A 7 22.31 8.97 12.45
CA ASP A 7 22.71 8.45 11.14
C ASP A 7 21.79 7.28 10.70
N VAL A 8 21.38 6.41 11.62
CA VAL A 8 20.35 5.39 11.34
C VAL A 8 19.02 6.06 10.94
N ARG A 9 18.61 7.12 11.64
CA ARG A 9 17.37 7.86 11.31
C ARG A 9 17.43 8.53 9.94
N LYS A 10 18.57 9.10 9.54
CA LYS A 10 18.72 9.65 8.18
C LYS A 10 18.54 8.60 7.10
N ASN A 11 19.02 7.38 7.34
CA ASN A 11 18.81 6.27 6.40
C ASN A 11 17.33 5.88 6.32
N ILE A 12 16.62 5.88 7.47
CA ILE A 12 15.15 5.69 7.50
C ILE A 12 14.45 6.81 6.74
N ASP A 13 14.80 8.08 6.99
CA ASP A 13 14.19 9.23 6.30
C ASP A 13 14.37 9.15 4.77
N GLN A 14 15.49 8.61 4.29
CA GLN A 14 15.71 8.39 2.87
C GLN A 14 14.79 7.29 2.33
N ILE A 15 14.69 6.16 3.04
CA ILE A 15 13.78 5.06 2.68
C ILE A 15 12.32 5.55 2.69
N ASP A 16 11.93 6.38 3.67
CA ASP A 16 10.58 6.92 3.76
C ASP A 16 10.23 7.80 2.56
N ARG A 17 11.18 8.57 2.02
CA ARG A 17 10.97 9.32 0.77
C ARG A 17 10.72 8.39 -0.41
N ASP A 18 11.48 7.29 -0.48
CA ASP A 18 11.33 6.30 -1.55
C ASP A 18 9.98 5.57 -1.42
N LEU A 19 9.57 5.22 -0.19
CA LEU A 19 8.27 4.63 0.10
C LEU A 19 7.12 5.56 -0.31
N VAL A 20 7.21 6.87 -0.01
CA VAL A 20 6.22 7.85 -0.45
C VAL A 20 6.11 7.84 -1.98
N SER A 21 7.24 7.92 -2.69
CA SER A 21 7.24 7.89 -4.15
C SER A 21 6.60 6.61 -4.72
N LEU A 22 6.94 5.45 -4.14
CA LEU A 22 6.39 4.16 -4.55
C LEU A 22 4.88 4.05 -4.26
N LEU A 23 4.43 4.58 -3.12
CA LEU A 23 3.02 4.60 -2.76
C LEU A 23 2.22 5.54 -3.68
N GLU A 24 2.74 6.71 -4.05
CA GLU A 24 2.09 7.60 -5.02
C GLU A 24 1.96 6.95 -6.42
N GLN A 25 3.01 6.25 -6.87
CA GLN A 25 2.96 5.44 -8.10
C GLN A 25 1.88 4.36 -7.99
N ARG A 26 1.83 3.62 -6.87
CA ARG A 26 0.77 2.64 -6.60
C ARG A 26 -0.62 3.28 -6.66
N MET A 27 -0.80 4.46 -6.05
CA MET A 27 -2.08 5.15 -6.03
C MET A 27 -2.52 5.64 -7.42
N THR A 28 -1.57 5.92 -8.32
CA THR A 28 -1.89 6.20 -9.72
C THR A 28 -2.51 4.99 -10.41
N PHE A 29 -1.99 3.79 -10.17
CA PHE A 29 -2.63 2.56 -10.68
C PHE A 29 -3.96 2.26 -9.98
N VAL A 30 -4.09 2.53 -8.68
CA VAL A 30 -5.38 2.40 -7.97
C VAL A 30 -6.45 3.27 -8.63
N ARG A 31 -6.14 4.50 -9.07
CA ARG A 31 -7.09 5.34 -9.83
C ARG A 31 -7.56 4.68 -11.13
N GLN A 32 -6.67 3.97 -11.83
CA GLN A 32 -7.04 3.22 -13.04
C GLN A 32 -7.96 2.04 -12.67
N VAL A 33 -7.66 1.32 -11.58
CA VAL A 33 -8.52 0.24 -11.07
C VAL A 33 -9.91 0.75 -10.70
N ILE A 34 -10.03 1.93 -10.08
CA ILE A 34 -11.34 2.55 -9.77
C ILE A 34 -12.13 2.77 -11.06
N ALA A 35 -11.51 3.36 -12.09
CA ALA A 35 -12.18 3.64 -13.35
C ALA A 35 -12.71 2.35 -14.00
N TYR A 36 -11.90 1.29 -14.00
CA TYR A 36 -12.30 -0.02 -14.50
C TYR A 36 -13.44 -0.64 -13.68
N LYS A 37 -13.31 -0.69 -12.34
CA LYS A 37 -14.34 -1.23 -11.46
C LYS A 37 -15.67 -0.49 -11.59
N GLN A 38 -15.63 0.83 -11.78
CA GLN A 38 -16.82 1.65 -11.99
C GLN A 38 -17.52 1.29 -13.30
N GLN A 39 -16.78 1.15 -14.39
CA GLN A 39 -17.31 0.77 -15.71
C GLN A 39 -17.99 -0.61 -15.65
N GLU A 40 -17.33 -1.58 -15.01
CA GLU A 40 -17.79 -2.96 -14.91
C GLU A 40 -18.72 -3.22 -13.71
N ARG A 41 -19.04 -2.18 -12.90
CA ARG A 41 -19.84 -2.26 -11.66
C ARG A 41 -19.32 -3.29 -10.66
N LEU A 42 -18.01 -3.43 -10.55
CA LEU A 42 -17.34 -4.35 -9.63
C LEU A 42 -17.18 -3.74 -8.22
N PRO A 43 -17.18 -4.56 -7.16
CA PRO A 43 -17.00 -4.10 -5.79
C PRO A 43 -15.57 -3.57 -5.55
N ILE A 44 -15.46 -2.60 -4.62
CA ILE A 44 -14.15 -2.08 -4.15
C ILE A 44 -13.34 -3.18 -3.49
N LEU A 45 -13.96 -3.93 -2.58
CA LEU A 45 -13.31 -5.05 -1.90
C LEU A 45 -13.22 -6.24 -2.87
N ASP A 46 -12.00 -6.70 -3.08
CA ASP A 46 -11.68 -7.91 -3.84
C ASP A 46 -10.79 -8.79 -2.95
N GLN A 47 -11.44 -9.66 -2.17
CA GLN A 47 -10.77 -10.44 -1.13
C GLN A 47 -9.72 -11.39 -1.71
N GLU A 48 -10.04 -12.07 -2.83
CA GLU A 48 -9.11 -12.99 -3.48
C GLU A 48 -7.86 -12.25 -3.95
N ARG A 49 -8.03 -11.07 -4.56
CA ARG A 49 -6.90 -10.26 -5.00
C ARG A 49 -6.03 -9.80 -3.85
N GLU A 50 -6.62 -9.41 -2.72
CA GLU A 50 -5.90 -8.93 -1.54
C GLU A 50 -5.12 -10.05 -0.85
N LEU A 51 -5.72 -11.23 -0.67
CA LEU A 51 -5.03 -12.42 -0.16
C LEU A 51 -3.82 -12.76 -1.05
N ALA A 52 -4.00 -12.75 -2.37
CA ALA A 52 -2.91 -12.98 -3.31
C ALA A 52 -1.82 -11.89 -3.28
N VAL A 53 -2.08 -10.67 -2.80
CA VAL A 53 -1.01 -9.69 -2.51
C VAL A 53 -0.25 -10.11 -1.26
N LEU A 54 -0.96 -10.44 -0.18
CA LEU A 54 -0.35 -10.76 1.12
C LEU A 54 0.53 -12.01 1.02
N ASP A 55 0.08 -13.05 0.33
CA ASP A 55 0.86 -14.27 0.10
C ASP A 55 2.16 -13.97 -0.66
N LYS A 56 2.10 -13.09 -1.67
CA LYS A 56 3.29 -12.66 -2.43
C LYS A 56 4.24 -11.83 -1.56
N VAL A 57 3.70 -10.92 -0.76
CA VAL A 57 4.49 -10.11 0.17
C VAL A 57 5.20 -11.01 1.18
N GLU A 58 4.48 -11.97 1.75
CA GLU A 58 5.07 -12.96 2.65
C GLU A 58 6.25 -13.67 1.97
N GLN A 59 6.08 -14.19 0.76
CA GLN A 59 7.16 -14.86 0.02
C GLN A 59 8.38 -13.97 -0.29
N LEU A 60 8.20 -12.64 -0.36
CA LEU A 60 9.30 -11.70 -0.61
C LEU A 60 10.11 -11.39 0.65
N VAL A 61 9.52 -11.51 1.85
CA VAL A 61 10.23 -11.23 3.10
C VAL A 61 11.27 -12.32 3.37
N GLN A 62 12.53 -11.91 3.42
CA GLN A 62 13.68 -12.81 3.65
C GLN A 62 14.00 -13.01 5.14
N GLN A 63 13.71 -12.01 5.97
CA GLN A 63 13.99 -12.04 7.41
C GLN A 63 12.71 -12.40 8.16
N ASP A 64 12.70 -13.55 8.82
CA ASP A 64 11.49 -14.06 9.48
C ASP A 64 10.97 -13.11 10.57
N ASP A 65 11.87 -12.46 11.30
CA ASP A 65 11.51 -11.48 12.34
C ASP A 65 10.75 -10.26 11.79
N TYR A 66 10.85 -9.98 10.48
CA TYR A 66 10.16 -8.86 9.84
C TYR A 66 8.84 -9.26 9.17
N ARG A 67 8.60 -10.57 9.01
CA ARG A 67 7.51 -11.14 8.20
C ARG A 67 6.14 -10.63 8.63
N GLU A 68 5.79 -10.83 9.90
CA GLU A 68 4.48 -10.42 10.42
C GLU A 68 4.27 -8.90 10.31
N THR A 69 5.30 -8.13 10.67
CA THR A 69 5.26 -6.66 10.63
C THR A 69 5.01 -6.16 9.21
N ILE A 70 5.76 -6.66 8.23
CA ILE A 70 5.64 -6.25 6.82
C ILE A 70 4.27 -6.65 6.26
N ILE A 71 3.79 -7.87 6.53
CA ILE A 71 2.46 -8.33 6.08
C ILE A 71 1.35 -7.41 6.62
N LYS A 72 1.40 -7.04 7.91
CA LYS A 72 0.43 -6.11 8.51
C LYS A 72 0.48 -4.73 7.87
N THR A 73 1.68 -4.20 7.58
CA THR A 73 1.83 -2.92 6.86
C THR A 73 1.17 -2.98 5.47
N PHE A 74 1.32 -4.08 4.73
CA PHE A 74 0.68 -4.23 3.42
C PHE A 74 -0.85 -4.36 3.52
N SER A 75 -1.36 -5.05 4.54
CA SER A 75 -2.80 -5.08 4.84
C SER A 75 -3.35 -3.66 5.09
N ASP A 76 -2.61 -2.83 5.82
CA ASP A 76 -2.98 -1.45 6.09
C ASP A 76 -2.97 -0.58 4.82
N ILE A 77 -1.95 -0.74 3.96
CA ILE A 77 -1.90 -0.07 2.65
C ILE A 77 -3.14 -0.41 1.82
N MET A 78 -3.58 -1.68 1.82
CA MET A 78 -4.78 -2.10 1.09
C MET A 78 -6.05 -1.50 1.69
N ARG A 79 -6.18 -1.49 3.02
CA ARG A 79 -7.30 -0.82 3.71
C ARG A 79 -7.43 0.64 3.29
N HIS A 80 -6.35 1.42 3.42
CA HIS A 80 -6.37 2.84 3.06
C HIS A 80 -6.59 3.05 1.55
N SER A 81 -6.11 2.13 0.72
CA SER A 81 -6.41 2.13 -0.71
C SER A 81 -7.90 1.94 -0.97
N ARG A 82 -8.61 1.05 -0.27
CA ARG A 82 -10.07 0.89 -0.39
C ARG A 82 -10.83 2.13 0.08
N ASP A 83 -10.40 2.74 1.19
CA ASP A 83 -11.03 3.96 1.71
C ASP A 83 -10.96 5.09 0.68
N TYR A 84 -9.79 5.27 0.05
CA TYR A 84 -9.61 6.21 -1.05
C TYR A 84 -10.52 5.89 -2.25
N GLN A 85 -10.62 4.61 -2.65
CA GLN A 85 -11.54 4.20 -3.72
C GLN A 85 -12.99 4.55 -3.40
N ALA A 86 -13.44 4.28 -2.17
CA ALA A 86 -14.79 4.58 -1.72
C ALA A 86 -15.09 6.08 -1.75
N GLN A 87 -14.14 6.92 -1.33
CA GLN A 87 -14.27 8.37 -1.39
C GLN A 87 -14.38 8.87 -2.84
N GLN A 88 -13.57 8.33 -3.75
CA GLN A 88 -13.56 8.74 -5.16
C GLN A 88 -14.85 8.35 -5.90
N LEU A 89 -15.44 7.18 -5.60
CA LEU A 89 -16.73 6.80 -6.19
C LEU A 89 -17.87 7.70 -5.69
N ARG A 90 -17.95 7.93 -4.37
CA ARG A 90 -18.96 8.84 -3.79
C ARG A 90 -18.91 10.25 -4.37
N ALA A 91 -17.70 10.78 -4.61
CA ALA A 91 -17.53 12.12 -5.18
C ALA A 91 -17.95 12.22 -6.67
N LYS A 92 -18.04 11.10 -7.39
CA LYS A 92 -18.49 11.06 -8.79
C LYS A 92 -19.99 10.81 -8.95
N ASP A 93 -20.65 10.33 -7.90
CA ASP A 93 -22.10 10.13 -7.86
C ASP A 93 -22.86 11.44 -7.48
N LEU A 94 -22.13 12.50 -7.11
CA LEU A 94 -22.60 13.86 -6.85
C LEU A 94 -22.44 14.76 -8.09
#